data_AF-A0A1H9QJK0-F1
#
_entry.id   AF-A0A1H9QJK0-F1
#
_cell.length_a   1.000
_cell.length_b   1.000
_cell.length_c   1.000
_cell.angle_alpha   90.00
_cell.angle_beta   90.00
_cell.angle_gamma   90.00
#
_symmetry.space_group_name_H-M   'P 1'
#
loop_
_entity.id
_entity.type
_entity.pdbx_description
1 polymer ?
#
loop_
_entity_poly.entity_id
_entity_poly.type
_entity_poly.pdbx_seq_one_letter_code
_entity_poly.pdbx_strand_id
1 'polypeptide(L)' 'MTRIAIVLGSTRPGRDGEAVAKWVHGIARDRDDAEYELVDTADFRLPHLDEVIPPALGSTPGPTPGRGRTRSPRSRGTCS' A
#
# COMPACT_ATOMS: atom_id res chain seq x y z
N MET A 1 2.76 20.24 -19.56
CA MET A 1 2.80 18.82 -19.98
C MET A 1 1.95 18.03 -18.99
N THR A 2 0.89 17.38 -19.46
CA THR A 2 0.04 16.52 -18.61
C THR A 2 0.49 15.08 -18.80
N ARG A 3 0.69 14.34 -17.71
CA ARG A 3 1.07 12.92 -17.72
C ARG A 3 -0.07 12.10 -17.16
N ILE A 4 -0.47 11.05 -17.89
CA ILE A 4 -1.60 10.20 -17.54
C ILE A 4 -1.12 8.75 -17.51
N ALA A 5 -1.22 8.13 -16.34
CA ALA A 5 -0.93 6.71 -16.17
C ALA A 5 -2.21 5.88 -16.33
N ILE A 6 -2.14 4.85 -17.16
CA ILE A 6 -3.16 3.81 -17.32
C ILE A 6 -2.74 2.65 -16.42
N VAL A 7 -3.42 2.45 -15.30
CA VAL A 7 -3.05 1.42 -14.31
C VAL A 7 -3.93 0.18 -14.47
N LEU A 8 -3.31 -0.97 -14.77
CA LEU A 8 -3.98 -2.27 -14.75
C LEU A 8 -3.95 -2.85 -13.34
N GLY A 9 -5.09 -2.83 -12.65
CA GLY A 9 -5.23 -3.29 -11.26
C GLY A 9 -5.49 -4.79 -11.09
N SER A 10 -5.47 -5.59 -12.16
CA SER A 10 -5.72 -7.04 -12.08
C SER A 10 -4.41 -7.80 -12.11
N THR A 11 -4.15 -8.63 -11.09
CA THR A 11 -2.96 -9.48 -10.98
C THR A 11 -3.25 -10.98 -11.13
N ARG A 12 -4.51 -11.35 -11.34
CA ARG A 12 -4.93 -12.76 -11.47
C ARG A 12 -4.36 -13.39 -12.75
N PRO A 13 -3.92 -14.66 -12.73
CA PRO A 13 -3.59 -15.39 -13.96
C PRO A 13 -4.82 -15.54 -14.86
N GLY A 14 -4.63 -15.37 -16.18
CA GLY A 14 -5.72 -15.42 -17.17
C GLY A 14 -6.62 -14.19 -17.14
N ARG A 15 -6.03 -12.98 -17.12
CA ARG A 15 -6.78 -11.73 -17.03
C ARG A 15 -7.09 -11.16 -18.41
N ASP A 16 -8.36 -10.79 -18.63
CA ASP A 16 -8.78 -10.08 -19.85
C ASP A 16 -8.35 -8.60 -19.84
N GLY A 17 -8.03 -8.08 -18.65
CA GLY A 17 -7.66 -6.67 -18.45
C GLY A 17 -6.39 -6.24 -19.19
N GLU A 18 -5.47 -7.17 -19.49
CA GLU A 18 -4.25 -6.85 -20.26
C GLU A 18 -4.59 -6.41 -21.69
N ALA A 19 -5.49 -7.13 -22.36
CA ALA A 19 -5.91 -6.80 -23.72
C ALA A 19 -6.63 -5.44 -23.76
N VAL A 20 -7.49 -5.17 -22.79
CA VAL A 20 -8.20 -3.89 -22.67
C VAL A 20 -7.20 -2.75 -22.42
N ALA A 21 -6.23 -2.93 -21.52
CA ALA A 21 -5.27 -1.90 -21.18
C ALA A 21 -4.37 -1.53 -22.37
N LYS A 22 -3.94 -2.53 -23.16
CA LYS A 22 -3.21 -2.32 -24.42
C LYS A 22 -4.05 -1.56 -25.46
N TRP A 23 -5.33 -1.91 -25.60
CA TRP A 23 -6.25 -1.23 -26.51
C TRP A 23 -6.43 0.26 -26.13
N VAL A 24 -6.68 0.56 -24.84
CA VAL A 24 -6.80 1.94 -24.36
C VAL A 24 -5.50 2.72 -24.58
N HIS A 25 -4.35 2.11 -24.28
CA HIS A 25 -3.05 2.74 -24.53
C HIS A 25 -2.83 3.03 -26.03
N GLY A 26 -3.32 2.17 -26.93
CA GLY A 26 -3.29 2.41 -28.37
C GLY A 26 -4.04 3.69 -28.75
N ILE A 27 -5.29 3.83 -28.28
CA ILE A 27 -6.11 5.03 -28.52
C ILE A 27 -5.47 6.28 -27.90
N ALA A 28 -4.90 6.15 -26.71
CA ALA A 28 -4.27 7.26 -26.01
C ALA A 28 -3.00 7.75 -26.72
N ARG A 29 -2.25 6.84 -27.35
CA ARG A 29 -1.03 7.16 -28.13
C ARG A 29 -1.29 8.05 -29.34
N ASP A 30 -2.50 8.02 -29.89
CA ASP A 30 -2.89 8.85 -31.03
C ASP A 30 -3.22 10.30 -30.63
N ARG A 31 -3.20 10.61 -29.33
CA ARG A 31 -3.47 11.96 -28.82
C ARG A 31 -2.19 12.65 -28.39
N ASP A 32 -2.01 13.89 -28.83
CA ASP A 32 -0.85 14.73 -28.49
C ASP A 32 -1.09 15.66 -27.29
N ASP A 33 -2.24 15.56 -26.62
CA ASP A 33 -2.61 16.43 -25.50
C ASP A 33 -1.96 16.05 -24.16
N ALA A 34 -1.48 14.81 -24.03
CA ALA A 34 -0.82 14.30 -22.85
C ALA A 34 0.19 13.19 -23.17
N GLU A 35 1.12 12.96 -22.25
CA GLU A 35 1.97 11.76 -22.26
C GLU A 35 1.25 10.62 -21.54
N TYR A 36 1.17 9.46 -22.18
CA TYR A 36 0.48 8.29 -21.65
C TYR A 36 1.46 7.15 -21.35
N GLU A 37 1.28 6.51 -20.19
CA GLU A 37 2.09 5.38 -19.74
C GLU A 37 1.20 4.23 -19.27
N LEU A 38 1.53 2.99 -19.66
CA LEU A 38 0.84 1.79 -19.17
C LEU A 38 1.61 1.19 -17.98
N VAL A 39 0.92 1.04 -16.85
CA VAL A 39 1.47 0.53 -15.59
C VAL A 39 0.72 -0.75 -15.22
N ASP A 40 1.39 -1.92 -15.26
CA ASP A 40 0.80 -3.21 -14.85
C ASP A 40 1.14 -3.53 -13.39
N THR A 41 0.11 -3.61 -12.55
CA THR A 41 0.26 -3.91 -11.12
C THR A 41 0.83 -5.30 -10.84
N ALA A 42 0.78 -6.24 -11.79
CA ALA A 42 1.43 -7.55 -11.60
C ALA A 42 2.93 -7.53 -11.82
N ASP A 43 3.45 -6.58 -12.60
CA ASP A 43 4.90 -6.40 -12.77
C ASP A 43 5.51 -5.76 -11.53
N PHE A 44 4.72 -4.94 -10.83
CA PHE A 44 5.08 -4.44 -9.52
C PHE A 44 4.83 -5.55 -8.48
N ARG A 45 5.91 -6.11 -7.92
CA ARG A 45 5.83 -6.80 -6.63
C ARG A 45 5.49 -5.76 -5.56
N LEU A 46 4.23 -5.33 -5.52
CA LEU A 46 3.73 -4.52 -4.43
C LEU A 46 4.04 -5.29 -3.14
N PRO A 47 4.70 -4.67 -2.15
CA PRO A 47 4.81 -5.30 -0.84
C PRO A 47 3.39 -5.62 -0.42
N HIS A 48 3.11 -6.91 -0.25
CA HIS A 48 1.83 -7.36 0.26
C HIS A 48 1.57 -6.53 1.52
N LEU A 49 0.34 -6.06 1.68
CA LEU A 49 -0.15 -5.67 2.99
C LEU A 49 -0.16 -6.95 3.85
N ASP A 50 1.02 -7.42 4.25
CA ASP A 50 1.31 -8.63 5.03
C ASP A 50 0.94 -8.43 6.50
N GLU A 51 -0.03 -7.55 6.77
CA GLU A 51 -0.69 -7.53 8.05
C GLU A 51 -1.67 -8.69 8.04
N VAL A 52 -1.41 -9.68 8.91
CA VAL A 52 -2.27 -10.87 9.15
C VAL A 52 -3.73 -10.48 9.38
N ILE A 53 -3.97 -9.23 9.75
CA ILE A 53 -5.28 -8.63 10.01
C ILE A 53 -5.49 -7.52 8.98
N PRO A 54 -6.54 -7.59 8.14
CA PRO A 54 -6.94 -6.49 7.26
C PRO A 54 -7.02 -5.16 8.05
N PRO A 55 -6.62 -4.02 7.48
CA PRO A 55 -6.72 -2.71 8.15
C PRO A 55 -8.16 -2.38 8.59
N ALA A 56 -9.15 -2.93 7.89
CA ALA A 56 -10.57 -2.84 8.23
C ALA A 56 -10.96 -3.55 9.54
N LEU A 57 -10.14 -4.48 10.03
CA LEU A 57 -10.31 -5.22 11.29
C LEU A 57 -9.54 -4.59 12.46
N GLY A 58 -8.96 -3.40 12.29
CA GLY A 58 -8.66 -2.47 13.39
C GLY A 58 -7.63 -2.95 14.42
N SER A 59 -6.49 -3.50 13.98
CA SER A 59 -5.35 -3.73 14.88
C SER A 59 -4.22 -2.77 14.54
N THR A 60 -4.32 -1.53 15.04
CA THR A 60 -3.18 -0.62 15.11
C THR A 60 -2.06 -1.31 15.90
N PRO A 61 -0.83 -1.46 15.39
CA PRO A 61 0.27 -1.99 16.18
C PRO A 61 0.44 -1.09 17.39
N GLY A 62 0.18 -1.64 18.59
CA GLY A 62 0.33 -0.91 19.83
C GLY A 62 1.74 -0.32 19.95
N PRO A 63 1.91 0.81 20.67
CA PRO A 63 3.21 1.46 20.76
C PRO A 63 4.23 0.49 21.36
N THR A 64 5.34 0.33 20.64
CA THR A 64 6.51 -0.47 21.03
C THR A 64 6.84 -0.28 22.51
N PRO A 65 7.06 -1.34 23.32
CA PRO A 65 7.33 -1.19 24.74
C PRO A 65 8.73 -0.60 24.94
N GLY A 66 8.77 0.72 24.98
CA GLY A 66 9.97 1.50 25.21
C GLY A 66 10.36 1.51 26.68
N ARG A 67 11.48 0.84 26.96
CA ARG A 67 12.50 1.23 27.94
C ARG A 67 12.14 1.04 29.42
N GLY A 68 12.78 0.00 29.99
CA GLY A 68 12.90 -0.18 31.43
C GLY A 68 13.32 1.11 32.13
N ARG A 69 12.45 1.59 33.03
CA ARG A 69 12.87 2.38 34.18
C ARG A 69 12.82 1.43 35.37
N THR A 70 13.99 0.93 35.77
CA THR A 70 14.19 0.32 37.08
C THR A 70 13.77 1.35 38.15
N ARG A 71 12.55 1.25 38.68
CA ARG A 71 12.20 1.97 39.90
C ARG A 71 12.86 1.22 41.07
N SER A 72 13.97 1.80 41.53
CA SER A 72 14.62 1.52 42.81
C SER A 72 13.59 1.34 43.94
N PRO A 73 13.79 0.41 44.88
CA PRO A 73 12.91 0.27 46.03
C PRO A 73 13.23 1.41 47.02
N ARG A 74 12.34 2.38 47.17
CA ARG A 74 12.37 3.31 48.31
C ARG A 74 11.07 3.20 49.09
N SER A 75 11.20 2.44 50.18
CA SER A 75 10.76 2.80 51.54
C SER A 75 9.41 3.48 51.72
N ARG A 76 8.48 2.70 52.32
CA ARG A 76 7.60 3.04 53.45
C ARG A 76 7.14 4.50 53.58
N GLY A 77 5.83 4.72 53.47
CA GLY A 77 5.16 5.93 53.93
C GLY A 77 3.65 5.71 53.93
N THR A 78 3.07 5.71 55.11
CA THR A 78 1.70 5.35 55.52
C THR A 78 0.58 6.12 54.81
N CYS A 79 -0.52 5.42 54.53
CA CYS A 79 -1.85 6.02 54.31
C CYS A 79 -2.27 6.83 55.54
N SER A 80 -2.90 7.97 55.29
CA SER A 80 -3.80 8.66 56.22
C SER A 80 -5.00 9.17 55.46
#